data_AF-A0A954S585-F1
#
_entry.id   AF-A0A954S585-F1
#
_cell.length_a   1.000
_cell.length_b   1.000
_cell.length_c   1.000
_cell.angle_alpha   90.00
_cell.angle_beta   90.00
_cell.angle_gamma   90.00
#
_symmetry.space_group_name_H-M   'P 1'
#
loop_
_entity.id
_entity.type
_entity.pdbx_description
1 polymer ?
#
loop_
_entity_poly.entity_id
_entity_poly.type
_entity_poly.pdbx_seq_one_letter_code
_entity_poly.pdbx_strand_id
1 'polypeptide(L)'
;PLKMQQIADKVGVHVTTVSRAVDDKWIQTPRGLFPLKRFFGGGTQTDEGGEVAWDIIRLKLKKIIDDEDKSNPLSDDALVEALAQEGYQLARRTVTKYRKNMNIPSSRQRREY
;
A
#
# COMPACT_ATOMS: atom_id res chain seq x y z
N PRO A 1 3.90 -5.74 8.42
CA PRO A 1 2.72 -6.56 8.01
C PRO A 1 3.17 -8.01 7.96
N LEU A 2 2.37 -8.95 8.48
CA LEU A 2 2.76 -10.35 8.50
C LEU A 2 2.68 -10.93 7.09
N LYS A 3 3.82 -11.39 6.54
CA LYS A 3 3.81 -12.10 5.27
C LYS A 3 3.27 -13.51 5.48
N MET A 4 2.36 -13.95 4.60
CA MET A 4 1.87 -15.34 4.62
C MET A 4 3.03 -16.35 4.56
N GLN A 5 4.12 -16.01 3.86
CA GLN A 5 5.33 -16.81 3.78
C GLN A 5 5.96 -17.06 5.17
N GLN A 6 6.03 -16.05 6.04
CA GLN A 6 6.62 -16.20 7.37
C GLN A 6 5.84 -17.20 8.24
N ILE A 7 4.51 -17.27 8.07
CA ILE A 7 3.67 -18.25 8.77
C ILE A 7 3.79 -19.62 8.11
N ALA A 8 3.79 -19.67 6.78
CA ALA A 8 4.00 -20.89 6.01
C ALA A 8 5.29 -21.61 6.45
N ASP A 9 6.39 -20.85 6.54
CA ASP A 9 7.70 -21.36 6.97
C ASP A 9 7.69 -21.82 8.43
N LYS A 10 7.01 -21.09 9.33
CA LYS A 10 6.93 -21.43 10.76
C LYS A 10 6.07 -22.67 11.05
N VAL A 11 5.02 -22.87 10.26
CA VAL A 11 4.06 -23.98 10.42
C VAL A 11 4.43 -25.17 9.52
N GLY A 12 5.42 -25.03 8.64
CA GLY A 12 5.89 -26.08 7.74
C GLY A 12 4.90 -26.43 6.63
N VAL A 13 4.07 -25.46 6.21
CA VAL A 13 3.04 -25.64 5.17
C VAL A 13 3.31 -24.72 3.99
N HIS A 14 2.77 -25.04 2.81
CA HIS A 14 2.90 -24.17 1.65
C HIS A 14 2.09 -22.87 1.81
N VAL A 15 2.56 -21.76 1.23
CA VAL A 15 1.90 -20.45 1.33
C VAL A 15 0.45 -20.46 0.83
N THR A 16 0.14 -21.29 -0.17
CA THR A 16 -1.23 -21.48 -0.67
C THR A 16 -2.16 -22.13 0.35
N THR A 17 -1.63 -23.01 1.21
CA THR A 17 -2.38 -23.63 2.31
C THR A 17 -2.75 -22.58 3.36
N VAL A 18 -1.81 -21.69 3.72
CA VAL A 18 -2.09 -20.56 4.62
C VAL A 18 -3.10 -19.61 3.99
N SER A 19 -2.94 -19.27 2.70
CA SER A 19 -3.88 -18.39 1.99
C SER A 19 -5.30 -18.93 2.00
N ARG A 20 -5.48 -20.24 1.75
CA ARG A 20 -6.81 -20.88 1.81
C ARG A 20 -7.35 -20.93 3.23
N ALA A 21 -6.49 -21.14 4.22
CA ALA A 21 -6.90 -21.18 5.62
C ALA A 21 -7.38 -19.82 6.14
N VAL A 22 -6.91 -18.70 5.57
CA VAL A 22 -7.32 -17.35 6.00
C VAL A 22 -8.39 -16.72 5.11
N ASP A 23 -8.66 -17.29 3.93
CA ASP A 23 -9.82 -16.94 3.11
C ASP A 23 -11.11 -17.30 3.85
N ASP A 24 -12.13 -16.45 3.68
CA ASP A 24 -13.45 -16.53 4.34
C ASP A 24 -13.47 -16.50 5.88
N LYS A 25 -12.32 -16.28 6.52
CA LYS A 25 -12.25 -16.06 7.97
C LYS A 25 -12.30 -14.59 8.31
N TRP A 26 -13.02 -14.29 9.38
CA TRP A 26 -13.16 -12.94 9.92
C TRP A 26 -12.65 -12.92 11.35
N ILE A 27 -12.05 -11.81 11.76
CA ILE A 27 -11.59 -11.58 13.12
C ILE A 27 -12.36 -10.41 13.72
N GLN A 28 -12.90 -10.63 14.92
CA GLN A 28 -13.50 -9.59 15.71
C GLN A 28 -12.41 -8.87 16.49
N THR A 29 -12.34 -7.55 16.31
CA THR A 29 -11.44 -6.68 17.05
C THR A 29 -12.29 -5.69 17.86
N PRO A 30 -11.72 -5.03 18.90
CA PRO A 30 -12.43 -3.97 19.62
C PRO A 30 -12.90 -2.81 18.73
N ARG A 31 -12.31 -2.66 17.53
CA ARG A 31 -12.64 -1.61 16.54
C ARG A 31 -13.59 -2.09 15.44
N GLY A 32 -14.05 -3.34 15.48
CA GLY A 32 -14.96 -3.93 14.50
C GLY A 32 -14.53 -5.29 13.96
N LEU A 33 -15.32 -5.81 13.01
CA LEU A 33 -15.09 -7.09 12.34
C LEU A 33 -14.30 -6.87 11.04
N PHE A 34 -13.20 -7.60 10.85
CA PHE A 34 -12.36 -7.48 9.66
C PHE A 34 -12.04 -8.84 9.05
N PRO A 35 -11.88 -8.96 7.73
CA PRO A 35 -11.37 -10.18 7.11
C PRO A 35 -9.97 -10.50 7.64
N LEU A 36 -9.73 -11.74 8.07
CA LEU A 36 -8.45 -12.16 8.64
C LEU A 36 -7.31 -12.02 7.62
N LYS A 37 -7.59 -12.25 6.34
CA LYS A 37 -6.66 -12.03 5.22
C LYS A 37 -6.08 -10.61 5.17
N ARG A 38 -6.79 -9.60 5.70
CA ARG A 38 -6.32 -8.21 5.75
C ARG A 38 -5.03 -8.05 6.55
N PHE A 39 -4.81 -8.91 7.54
CA PHE A 39 -3.60 -8.87 8.39
C PHE A 39 -2.39 -9.54 7.72
N PHE A 40 -2.64 -10.29 6.65
CA PHE A 40 -1.64 -11.04 5.87
C PHE A 40 -1.29 -10.37 4.53
N GLY A 41 -1.35 -9.04 4.51
CA GLY A 41 -0.99 -8.25 3.33
C GLY A 41 0.51 -8.23 3.09
N GLY A 42 0.91 -8.23 1.82
CA GLY A 42 2.26 -7.83 1.46
C GLY A 42 2.57 -6.42 1.97
N GLY A 43 3.83 -6.15 2.20
CA GLY A 43 4.37 -4.81 2.42
C GLY A 43 5.64 -4.62 1.62
N THR A 44 5.98 -3.37 1.32
CA THR A 44 7.33 -3.04 0.86
C THR A 44 8.22 -2.85 2.08
N GLN A 45 9.53 -3.05 1.90
CA GLN A 45 10.52 -2.72 2.91
C GLN A 45 10.83 -1.22 2.77
N THR A 46 10.78 -0.46 3.87
CA THR A 46 11.36 0.89 3.91
C THR A 46 12.89 0.77 4.02
N ASP A 47 13.60 1.84 3.65
CA ASP A 47 15.07 1.88 3.75
C ASP A 47 15.55 1.67 5.21
N GLU A 48 14.71 1.97 6.20
CA GLU A 48 14.95 1.73 7.62
C GLU A 48 14.69 0.27 8.06
N GLY A 49 14.43 -0.65 7.12
CA GLY A 49 14.18 -2.07 7.40
C GLY A 49 12.80 -2.38 7.96
N GLY A 50 11.93 -1.37 8.09
CA GLY A 50 10.54 -1.53 8.51
C GLY A 50 9.67 -2.09 7.38
N GLU A 51 8.93 -3.17 7.63
CA GLU A 51 7.91 -3.61 6.68
C GLU A 51 6.70 -2.67 6.76
N VAL A 52 6.35 -2.03 5.65
CA VAL A 52 5.18 -1.15 5.58
C VAL A 52 4.13 -1.72 4.64
N ALA A 53 2.89 -1.80 5.13
CA ALA A 53 1.77 -2.35 4.40
C ALA A 53 1.42 -1.49 3.18
N TRP A 54 1.03 -2.13 2.07
CA TRP A 54 0.60 -1.42 0.86
C TRP A 54 -0.56 -0.45 1.12
N ASP A 55 -1.43 -0.73 2.11
CA ASP A 55 -2.49 0.17 2.54
C ASP A 55 -1.96 1.50 3.10
N ILE A 56 -0.88 1.46 3.87
CA ILE A 56 -0.28 2.66 4.45
C ILE A 56 0.34 3.51 3.35
N ILE A 57 1.03 2.88 2.38
CA ILE A 57 1.60 3.57 1.23
C ILE A 57 0.50 4.24 0.39
N ARG A 58 -0.62 3.55 0.16
CA ARG A 58 -1.78 4.14 -0.52
C ARG A 58 -2.34 5.35 0.23
N LEU A 59 -2.45 5.26 1.55
CA LEU A 59 -2.93 6.36 2.39
C LEU A 59 -1.97 7.56 2.33
N LYS A 60 -0.66 7.31 2.41
CA LYS A 60 0.38 8.34 2.29
C LYS A 60 0.38 8.99 0.92
N LEU A 61 0.36 8.20 -0.14
CA LEU A 61 0.25 8.69 -1.52
C LEU A 61 -1.01 9.56 -1.70
N LYS A 62 -2.15 9.12 -1.16
CA LYS A 62 -3.38 9.92 -1.21
C LYS A 62 -3.21 11.23 -0.45
N LYS A 63 -2.61 11.22 0.74
CA LYS A 63 -2.37 12.43 1.52
C LYS A 63 -1.48 13.44 0.78
N ILE A 64 -0.38 12.99 0.16
CA ILE A 64 0.51 13.85 -0.65
C ILE A 64 -0.25 14.48 -1.82
N ILE A 65 -1.16 13.71 -2.44
CA ILE A 65 -2.00 14.18 -3.54
C ILE A 65 -3.06 15.17 -3.04
N ASP A 66 -3.69 14.90 -1.90
CA ASP A 66 -4.72 15.77 -1.32
C ASP A 66 -4.12 17.12 -0.83
N ASP A 67 -2.86 17.10 -0.36
CA ASP A 67 -2.10 18.29 0.08
C ASP A 67 -1.35 19.00 -1.09
N GLU A 68 -1.52 18.56 -2.34
CA GLU A 68 -0.81 19.13 -3.49
C GLU A 68 -1.40 20.48 -3.94
N ASP A 69 -0.57 21.34 -4.55
CA ASP A 69 -1.06 22.54 -5.22
C ASP A 69 -1.78 22.16 -6.53
N LYS A 70 -3.10 22.36 -6.57
CA LYS A 70 -3.94 22.09 -7.74
C LYS A 70 -3.58 22.92 -8.98
N SER A 71 -2.89 24.04 -8.79
CA SER A 71 -2.40 24.91 -9.88
C SER A 71 -1.21 24.27 -10.60
N ASN A 72 -0.44 23.45 -9.87
CA ASN A 72 0.72 22.72 -10.34
C ASN A 72 0.79 21.29 -9.73
N PRO A 73 -0.10 20.38 -10.16
CA PRO A 73 -0.22 19.05 -9.55
C PRO A 73 1.03 18.21 -9.76
N LEU A 74 1.37 17.38 -8.75
CA LEU A 74 2.59 16.59 -8.75
C LEU A 74 2.55 15.52 -9.85
N SER A 75 3.66 15.36 -10.58
CA SER A 75 3.81 14.29 -11.56
C SER A 75 3.98 12.93 -10.86
N ASP A 76 3.74 11.82 -11.59
CA ASP A 76 3.98 10.48 -11.04
C ASP A 76 5.46 10.30 -10.60
N ASP A 77 6.40 11.05 -11.19
CA ASP A 77 7.83 11.06 -10.79
C ASP A 77 8.05 11.88 -9.52
N ALA A 78 7.44 13.07 -9.41
CA ALA A 78 7.51 13.87 -8.19
C ALA A 78 6.86 13.18 -6.99
N LEU A 79 5.79 12.40 -7.21
CA LEU A 79 5.18 11.56 -6.18
C LEU A 79 6.11 10.43 -5.72
N VAL A 80 6.94 9.88 -6.61
CA VAL A 80 7.99 8.92 -6.23
C VAL A 80 9.02 9.59 -5.35
N GLU A 81 9.50 10.78 -5.72
CA GLU A 81 10.48 11.52 -4.93
C GLU A 81 9.95 11.91 -3.54
N ALA A 82 8.71 12.41 -3.47
CA ALA A 82 8.06 12.73 -2.20
C ALA A 82 7.92 11.50 -1.30
N LEU A 83 7.55 10.35 -1.86
CA LEU A 83 7.50 9.09 -1.12
C LEU A 83 8.88 8.60 -0.69
N ALA A 84 9.91 8.79 -1.52
CA ALA A 84 11.28 8.45 -1.19
C ALA A 84 11.83 9.30 -0.04
N GLN A 85 11.47 10.60 0.03
CA GLN A 85 11.79 11.46 1.17
C GLN A 85 11.16 10.99 2.48
N GLU A 86 9.99 10.36 2.42
CA GLU A 86 9.35 9.71 3.57
C GLU A 86 9.88 8.28 3.88
N GLY A 87 10.91 7.82 3.16
CA GLY A 87 11.52 6.49 3.34
C GLY A 87 10.87 5.35 2.56
N TYR A 88 10.00 5.68 1.60
CA TYR A 88 9.30 4.70 0.76
C TYR A 88 9.87 4.67 -0.67
N GLN A 89 10.86 3.80 -0.90
CA GLN A 89 11.40 3.53 -2.24
C GLN A 89 10.36 2.78 -3.09
N LEU A 90 9.77 3.46 -4.07
CA LEU A 90 8.75 2.89 -4.95
C LEU A 90 9.08 3.21 -6.41
N ALA A 91 8.91 2.21 -7.29
CA ALA A 91 9.00 2.46 -8.72
C ALA A 91 7.81 3.30 -9.21
N ARG A 92 8.04 4.20 -10.18
CA ARG A 92 7.00 5.01 -10.84
C ARG A 92 5.79 4.18 -11.28
N ARG A 93 6.01 3.01 -11.89
CA ARG A 93 4.92 2.11 -12.33
C ARG A 93 4.01 1.67 -11.17
N THR A 94 4.56 1.49 -9.98
CA THR A 94 3.82 1.13 -8.76
C THR A 94 2.96 2.31 -8.29
N VAL A 95 3.51 3.53 -8.29
CA VAL A 95 2.78 4.76 -7.97
C VAL A 95 1.62 4.97 -8.96
N THR A 96 1.87 4.87 -10.27
CA THR A 96 0.83 4.98 -11.30
C THR A 96 -0.28 3.92 -11.11
N LYS A 97 0.09 2.67 -10.78
CA LYS A 97 -0.89 1.60 -10.50
C LYS A 97 -1.76 1.95 -9.28
N TYR A 98 -1.17 2.43 -8.19
CA TYR A 98 -1.93 2.80 -6.99
C TYR A 98 -2.80 4.03 -7.20
N ARG A 99 -2.30 5.04 -7.92
CA ARG A 99 -3.09 6.21 -8.33
C ARG A 99 -4.34 5.79 -9.12
N LYS A 100 -4.18 4.92 -10.12
CA LYS A 100 -5.30 4.36 -10.91
C LYS A 100 -6.28 3.56 -10.04
N ASN A 101 -5.80 2.71 -9.15
CA ASN A 101 -6.66 1.93 -8.25
C ASN A 101 -7.46 2.81 -7.28
N MET A 102 -6.94 3.99 -6.92
CA MET A 102 -7.63 5.00 -6.11
C MET A 102 -8.52 5.95 -6.95
N ASN A 103 -8.65 5.67 -8.25
CA ASN A 103 -9.43 6.47 -9.20
C ASN A 103 -8.97 7.94 -9.30
N ILE A 104 -7.70 8.21 -9.03
CA ILE A 104 -7.11 9.54 -9.11
C ILE A 104 -6.62 9.78 -10.55
N PRO A 105 -7.04 10.87 -11.22
CA PRO A 105 -6.65 11.14 -12.60
C PRO A 105 -5.18 11.57 -12.71
N SER A 106 -4.66 11.65 -13.94
CA SER A 106 -3.25 12.02 -14.16
C SER A 106 -2.98 13.46 -13.69
N SER A 107 -1.71 13.80 -13.41
CA SER A 107 -1.32 15.17 -13.03
C SER A 107 -1.90 16.22 -13.99
N ARG A 108 -1.82 15.99 -15.30
CA ARG A 108 -2.37 16.88 -16.32
C ARG A 108 -3.88 17.12 -16.20
N GLN A 109 -4.63 16.12 -15.74
CA GLN A 109 -6.08 16.18 -15.56
C GLN A 109 -6.50 16.71 -14.18
N ARG A 110 -5.57 16.74 -13.22
CA ARG A 110 -5.79 17.31 -11.87
C ARG A 110 -5.57 18.82 -11.81
N ARG A 111 -5.00 19.40 -12.88
CA ARG A 111 -4.70 20.82 -12.93
C ARG A 111 -6.00 21.61 -13.05
N GLU A 112 -6.32 22.36 -12.01
CA GLU A 112 -7.38 23.38 -12.03
C GLU A 112 -6.73 24.72 -12.41
N TYR A 113 -7.38 25.49 -13.28
CA TYR A 113 -6.95 26.82 -13.75
C TYR A 113 -7.69 27.92 -13.00
#